data_AF-A0A4S8MNB3-F1
#
_entry.id   AF-A0A4S8MNB3-F1
#
_cell.length_a   1.000
_cell.length_b   1.000
_cell.length_c   1.000
_cell.angle_alpha   90.00
_cell.angle_beta   90.00
_cell.angle_gamma   90.00
#
_symmetry.space_group_name_H-M   'P 1'
#
loop_
_entity.id
_entity.type
_entity.pdbx_description
1 polymer ?
#
loop_
_entity_poly.entity_id
_entity_poly.type
_entity_poly.pdbx_seq_one_letter_code
_entity_poly.pdbx_strand_id
1 'polypeptide(L)'
;MYSQAFADAAIHLSESSAVLDLMFQYMYLQPQPDLRKVDFDVVKDLAEAVEKYCVYSAMGALNVRMREHILSQTVEVLLYAIRHNYPELINESAEATLEFPPYPMLQRVPPDVFSAWISYQQAYHVLLSKEFARFGPKRNHASSFIHSQHNAHSNNNNSSNELSQQGCKSWYEHYAKITSVIGPGFGYSPSSNSSSSPTTMTTAGRMTTAGRM
;
A
#
# COMPACT_ATOMS: atom_id res chain seq x y z
N MET A 1 30.30 -2.97 41.50
CA MET A 1 30.78 -2.75 40.12
C MET A 1 29.97 -3.49 39.03
N TYR A 2 28.77 -4.01 39.32
CA TYR A 2 27.97 -4.75 38.31
C TYR A 2 26.83 -3.95 37.66
N SER A 3 26.54 -2.74 38.13
CA SER A 3 25.32 -2.04 37.68
C SER A 3 25.46 -1.29 36.35
N GLN A 4 26.70 -1.08 35.87
CA GLN A 4 26.96 -0.25 34.68
C GLN A 4 27.05 -1.06 33.38
N ALA A 5 27.32 -2.37 33.44
CA ALA A 5 27.56 -3.20 32.26
C ALA A 5 26.28 -3.72 31.57
N PHE A 6 25.12 -3.70 32.25
CA PHE A 6 23.85 -4.14 31.67
C PHE A 6 23.15 -3.06 30.83
N ALA A 7 23.46 -1.79 31.07
CA ALA A 7 22.84 -0.68 30.35
C ALA A 7 23.30 -0.60 28.89
N ASP A 8 24.54 -1.00 28.59
CA ASP A 8 25.10 -1.02 27.23
C ASP A 8 24.60 -2.22 26.40
N ALA A 9 24.07 -3.26 27.05
CA ALA A 9 23.46 -4.42 26.41
C ALA A 9 21.93 -4.26 26.20
N ALA A 10 21.33 -3.18 26.71
CA ALA A 10 19.90 -2.94 26.57
C ALA A 10 19.61 -2.37 25.17
N ILE A 11 19.18 -3.23 24.25
CA ILE A 11 18.75 -2.81 22.92
C ILE A 11 17.35 -2.19 23.03
N HIS A 12 17.24 -0.90 22.67
CA HIS A 12 15.95 -0.23 22.59
C HIS A 12 15.30 -0.49 21.23
N LEU A 13 14.13 -1.13 21.24
CA LEU A 13 13.32 -1.40 20.05
C LEU A 13 12.15 -0.41 20.00
N SER A 14 11.87 0.10 18.81
CA SER A 14 10.82 1.12 18.57
C SER A 14 9.42 0.52 18.50
N GLU A 15 9.34 -0.79 18.28
CA GLU A 15 8.12 -1.55 18.08
C GLU A 15 7.42 -1.83 19.42
N SER A 16 6.10 -2.01 19.38
CA SER A 16 5.33 -2.34 20.58
C SER A 16 5.65 -3.75 21.07
N SER A 17 5.42 -4.02 22.37
CA SER A 17 5.63 -5.36 22.94
C SER A 17 4.81 -6.43 22.21
N ALA A 18 3.57 -6.12 21.83
CA ALA A 18 2.71 -7.04 21.09
C ALA A 18 3.30 -7.44 19.72
N VAL A 19 3.91 -6.49 19.00
CA VAL A 19 4.58 -6.75 17.73
C VAL A 19 5.84 -7.60 17.94
N LEU A 20 6.66 -7.24 18.93
CA LEU A 20 7.88 -7.95 19.25
C LEU A 20 7.62 -9.39 19.68
N ASP A 21 6.60 -9.62 20.51
CA ASP A 21 6.21 -10.96 20.96
C ASP A 21 5.85 -11.87 19.78
N LEU A 22 5.05 -11.36 18.84
CA LEU A 22 4.69 -12.09 17.62
C LEU A 22 5.90 -12.33 16.72
N MET A 23 6.74 -11.31 16.53
CA MET A 23 7.96 -11.43 15.71
C MET A 23 8.90 -12.48 16.29
N PHE A 24 9.11 -12.47 17.61
CA PHE A 24 9.93 -13.46 18.29
C PHE A 24 9.34 -14.86 18.23
N GLN A 25 8.00 -14.99 18.27
CA GLN A 25 7.35 -16.28 18.05
C GLN A 25 7.67 -16.88 16.68
N TYR A 26 7.79 -16.06 15.63
CA TYR A 26 8.24 -16.50 14.30
C TYR A 26 9.72 -16.87 14.23
N MET A 27 10.55 -16.31 15.11
CA MET A 27 12.01 -16.54 15.15
C MET A 27 12.38 -17.75 16.02
N TYR A 28 11.58 -18.05 17.04
CA TYR A 28 11.79 -19.19 17.93
C TYR A 28 11.14 -20.46 17.40
N LEU A 29 11.57 -21.61 17.91
CA LEU A 29 10.99 -22.92 17.62
C LEU A 29 9.65 -23.10 18.36
N GLN A 30 8.66 -22.29 17.98
CA GLN A 30 7.31 -22.29 18.53
C GLN A 30 6.28 -22.46 17.41
N PRO A 31 5.06 -22.92 17.73
CA PRO A 31 3.95 -22.92 16.78
C PRO A 31 3.69 -21.50 16.26
N GLN A 32 3.47 -21.38 14.94
CA GLN A 32 3.24 -20.09 14.31
C GLN A 32 1.93 -19.45 14.79
N PRO A 33 1.91 -18.12 15.00
CA PRO A 33 0.71 -17.45 15.48
C PRO A 33 -0.41 -17.47 14.43
N ASP A 34 -1.64 -17.54 14.90
CA ASP A 34 -2.81 -17.41 14.03
C ASP A 34 -3.13 -15.93 13.79
N LEU A 35 -2.60 -15.37 12.71
CA LEU A 35 -2.78 -13.96 12.37
C LEU A 35 -4.25 -13.55 12.12
N ARG A 36 -5.22 -14.48 12.02
CA ARG A 36 -6.66 -14.15 11.92
C ARG A 36 -7.24 -13.63 13.23
N LYS A 37 -6.56 -13.89 14.34
CA LYS A 37 -6.97 -13.49 15.69
C LYS A 37 -6.28 -12.20 16.14
N VAL A 38 -5.45 -11.62 15.28
CA VAL A 38 -4.66 -10.43 15.56
C VAL A 38 -5.31 -9.26 14.83
N ASP A 39 -5.45 -8.14 15.53
CA ASP A 39 -6.02 -6.92 14.95
C ASP A 39 -5.15 -6.39 13.81
N PHE A 40 -5.79 -5.81 12.79
CA PHE A 40 -5.10 -5.34 11.59
C PHE A 40 -3.98 -4.34 11.89
N ASP A 41 -4.16 -3.44 12.85
CA ASP A 41 -3.11 -2.47 13.21
C ASP A 41 -1.84 -3.17 13.72
N VAL A 42 -1.98 -4.23 14.51
CA VAL A 42 -0.85 -5.04 14.97
C VAL A 42 -0.24 -5.84 13.82
N VAL A 43 -1.06 -6.39 12.92
CA VAL A 43 -0.58 -7.10 11.72
C VAL A 43 0.23 -6.18 10.81
N LYS A 44 -0.26 -4.96 10.59
CA LYS A 44 0.41 -3.92 9.80
C LYS A 44 1.77 -3.56 10.40
N ASP A 45 1.81 -3.28 11.71
CA ASP A 45 3.06 -2.93 12.39
C ASP A 45 4.03 -4.12 12.45
N LEU A 46 3.52 -5.34 12.60
CA LEU A 46 4.30 -6.58 12.53
C LEU A 46 4.89 -6.80 11.12
N ALA A 47 4.13 -6.52 10.07
CA ALA A 47 4.62 -6.62 8.69
C ALA A 47 5.80 -5.66 8.46
N GLU A 48 5.72 -4.41 8.92
CA GLU A 48 6.84 -3.47 8.84
C GLU A 48 8.06 -3.94 9.63
N ALA A 49 7.87 -4.46 10.84
CA ALA A 49 8.96 -4.96 11.66
C ALA A 49 9.64 -6.18 11.03
N VAL A 50 8.85 -7.14 10.54
CA VAL A 50 9.35 -8.36 9.88
C VAL A 50 10.18 -8.04 8.65
N GLU A 51 9.77 -7.05 7.86
CA GLU A 51 10.53 -6.55 6.71
C GLU A 51 11.84 -5.89 7.16
N LYS A 52 11.77 -4.98 8.14
CA LYS A 52 12.93 -4.28 8.71
C LYS A 52 14.00 -5.22 9.27
N TYR A 53 13.60 -6.28 9.95
CA TYR A 53 14.49 -7.25 10.58
C TYR A 53 14.74 -8.50 9.73
N CYS A 54 14.23 -8.53 8.49
CA CYS A 54 14.38 -9.65 7.55
C CYS A 54 13.94 -11.01 8.13
N VAL A 55 12.79 -11.06 8.80
CA VAL A 55 12.24 -12.31 9.37
C VAL A 55 11.51 -13.11 8.28
N TYR A 56 12.29 -13.77 7.42
CA TYR A 56 11.80 -14.46 6.22
C TYR A 56 10.72 -15.52 6.49
N SER A 57 10.71 -16.14 7.67
CA SER A 57 9.69 -17.11 8.07
C SER A 57 8.28 -16.49 8.19
N ALA A 58 8.19 -15.18 8.44
CA ALA A 58 6.95 -14.45 8.65
C ALA A 58 6.48 -13.69 7.40
N MET A 59 7.40 -13.19 6.58
CA MET A 59 7.11 -12.34 5.41
C MET A 59 6.01 -12.90 4.50
N GLY A 60 6.12 -14.17 4.11
CA GLY A 60 5.13 -14.81 3.23
C GLY A 60 3.73 -14.88 3.85
N ALA A 61 3.64 -15.23 5.14
CA ALA A 61 2.36 -15.33 5.85
C ALA A 61 1.70 -13.96 6.04
N LEU A 62 2.50 -12.93 6.35
CA LEU A 62 2.04 -11.55 6.49
C LEU A 62 1.61 -10.97 5.15
N ASN A 63 2.31 -11.25 4.07
CA ASN A 63 1.91 -10.82 2.73
C ASN A 63 0.53 -11.38 2.33
N VAL A 64 0.28 -12.66 2.60
CA VAL A 64 -1.06 -13.27 2.40
C VAL A 64 -2.11 -12.59 3.26
N ARG A 65 -1.80 -12.29 4.52
CA ARG A 65 -2.74 -11.59 5.42
C ARG A 65 -3.02 -10.16 5.00
N MET A 66 -2.03 -9.44 4.49
CA MET A 66 -2.23 -8.10 3.92
C MET A 66 -3.15 -8.15 2.70
N ARG A 67 -2.96 -9.15 1.82
CA ARG A 67 -3.86 -9.40 0.68
C ARG A 67 -5.31 -9.63 1.10
N GLU A 68 -5.56 -10.39 2.16
CA GLU A 68 -6.92 -10.62 2.70
C GLU A 68 -7.61 -9.32 3.15
N HIS A 69 -6.85 -8.27 3.47
CA HIS A 69 -7.36 -6.96 3.93
C HIS A 69 -7.50 -5.91 2.82
N ILE A 70 -7.26 -6.27 1.55
CA ILE A 70 -7.38 -5.31 0.43
C ILE A 70 -8.73 -4.60 0.41
N LEU A 71 -9.83 -5.31 0.68
CA LEU A 71 -11.17 -4.72 0.60
C LEU A 71 -11.53 -3.85 1.81
N SER A 72 -10.90 -4.05 2.96
CA SER A 72 -11.21 -3.33 4.20
C SER A 72 -10.24 -2.19 4.49
N GLN A 73 -8.97 -2.34 4.12
CA GLN A 73 -7.86 -1.42 4.45
C GLN A 73 -7.00 -1.18 3.20
N THR A 74 -7.65 -0.83 2.09
CA THR A 74 -7.04 -0.82 0.75
C THR A 74 -5.83 0.09 0.63
N VAL A 75 -5.91 1.29 1.23
CA VAL A 75 -4.87 2.32 1.10
C VAL A 75 -3.63 1.92 1.88
N GLU A 76 -3.83 1.38 3.08
CA GLU A 76 -2.78 0.89 3.97
C GLU A 76 -2.05 -0.29 3.33
N VAL A 77 -2.79 -1.23 2.72
CA VAL A 77 -2.22 -2.36 1.99
C VAL A 77 -1.45 -1.90 0.75
N LEU A 78 -1.98 -0.94 -0.01
CA LEU A 78 -1.28 -0.36 -1.16
C LEU A 78 0.06 0.28 -0.75
N LEU A 79 0.06 1.09 0.30
CA LEU A 79 1.28 1.74 0.79
C LEU A 79 2.31 0.75 1.33
N TYR A 80 1.87 -0.32 2.00
CA TYR A 80 2.73 -1.43 2.38
C TYR A 80 3.35 -2.09 1.14
N ALA A 81 2.53 -2.44 0.15
CA ALA A 81 2.97 -3.15 -1.04
C ALA A 81 3.97 -2.32 -1.87
N ILE A 82 3.76 -1.00 -1.97
CA ILE A 82 4.69 -0.07 -2.62
C ILE A 82 6.03 -0.02 -1.88
N ARG A 83 6.01 0.09 -0.54
CA ARG A 83 7.24 0.22 0.27
C ARG A 83 8.14 -1.00 0.16
N HIS A 84 7.55 -2.19 0.16
CA HIS A 84 8.30 -3.46 0.13
C HIS A 84 8.37 -4.09 -1.27
N ASN A 85 7.91 -3.36 -2.28
CA ASN A 85 7.98 -3.73 -3.69
C ASN A 85 7.31 -5.08 -4.03
N TYR A 86 6.06 -5.25 -3.60
CA TYR A 86 5.24 -6.43 -3.90
C TYR A 86 4.32 -6.17 -5.12
N PRO A 87 4.76 -6.40 -6.37
CA PRO A 87 4.06 -5.96 -7.58
C PRO A 87 2.63 -6.52 -7.72
N GLU A 88 2.42 -7.79 -7.38
CA GLU A 88 1.09 -8.40 -7.44
C GLU A 88 0.13 -7.77 -6.43
N LEU A 89 0.59 -7.57 -5.20
CA LEU A 89 -0.23 -6.95 -4.15
C LEU A 89 -0.51 -5.48 -4.46
N ILE A 90 0.48 -4.79 -5.02
CA ILE A 90 0.35 -3.43 -5.55
C ILE A 90 -0.77 -3.37 -6.61
N ASN A 91 -0.76 -4.28 -7.59
CA ASN A 91 -1.76 -4.28 -8.67
C ASN A 91 -3.18 -4.49 -8.13
N GLU A 92 -3.34 -5.51 -7.28
CA GLU A 92 -4.64 -5.86 -6.69
C GLU A 92 -5.17 -4.73 -5.80
N SER A 93 -4.31 -4.13 -4.95
CA SER A 93 -4.70 -3.03 -4.09
C SER A 93 -4.97 -1.74 -4.86
N ALA A 94 -4.19 -1.45 -5.91
CA ALA A 94 -4.44 -0.30 -6.78
C ALA A 94 -5.79 -0.42 -7.51
N GLU A 95 -6.14 -1.61 -8.02
CA GLU A 95 -7.44 -1.85 -8.64
C GLU A 95 -8.59 -1.60 -7.65
N ALA A 96 -8.46 -2.08 -6.42
CA ALA A 96 -9.46 -1.85 -5.36
C ALA A 96 -9.60 -0.37 -4.96
N THR A 97 -8.62 0.49 -5.27
CA THR A 97 -8.71 1.94 -5.03
C THR A 97 -9.33 2.74 -6.17
N LEU A 98 -9.68 2.14 -7.31
CA LEU A 98 -10.15 2.88 -8.49
C LEU A 98 -11.42 3.69 -8.25
N GLU A 99 -12.29 3.22 -7.37
CA GLU A 99 -13.54 3.91 -7.01
C GLU A 99 -13.35 5.04 -6.01
N PHE A 100 -12.14 5.22 -5.45
CA PHE A 100 -11.90 6.25 -4.45
C PHE A 100 -11.89 7.64 -5.09
N PRO A 101 -12.60 8.61 -4.48
CA PRO A 101 -12.52 9.99 -4.93
C PRO A 101 -11.10 10.55 -4.71
N PRO A 102 -10.59 11.39 -5.64
CA PRO A 102 -9.24 11.95 -5.55
C PRO A 102 -8.91 12.68 -4.25
N TYR A 103 -9.87 13.42 -3.69
CA TYR A 103 -9.60 14.29 -2.54
C TYR A 103 -9.31 13.49 -1.24
N PRO A 104 -10.11 12.51 -0.83
CA PRO A 104 -9.75 11.62 0.28
C PRO A 104 -8.45 10.84 0.06
N MET A 105 -8.14 10.45 -1.18
CA MET A 105 -6.89 9.77 -1.49
C MET A 105 -5.68 10.68 -1.23
N LEU A 106 -5.73 11.93 -1.71
CA LEU A 106 -4.68 12.94 -1.48
C LEU A 106 -4.34 13.14 0.01
N GLN A 107 -5.32 12.97 0.91
CA GLN A 107 -5.10 13.11 2.36
C GLN A 107 -4.41 11.89 2.99
N ARG A 108 -4.47 10.72 2.35
CA ARG A 108 -4.01 9.44 2.93
C ARG A 108 -2.69 8.96 2.35
N VAL A 109 -2.36 9.35 1.11
CA VAL A 109 -1.13 8.89 0.45
C VAL A 109 -0.11 10.04 0.28
N PRO A 110 1.20 9.72 0.24
CA PRO A 110 2.22 10.71 -0.08
C PRO A 110 1.99 11.35 -1.47
N PRO A 111 2.45 12.59 -1.71
CA PRO A 111 2.25 13.30 -2.98
C PRO A 111 2.75 12.54 -4.21
N ASP A 112 3.88 11.85 -4.10
CA ASP A 112 4.46 11.07 -5.20
C ASP A 112 3.57 9.89 -5.58
N VAL A 113 3.10 9.15 -4.57
CA VAL A 113 2.15 8.03 -4.74
C VAL A 113 0.83 8.55 -5.31
N PHE A 114 0.34 9.69 -4.83
CA PHE A 114 -0.87 10.32 -5.34
C PHE A 114 -0.75 10.65 -6.85
N SER A 115 0.36 11.23 -7.28
CA SER A 115 0.58 11.59 -8.68
C SER A 115 0.55 10.38 -9.61
N ALA A 116 1.17 9.28 -9.18
CA ALA A 116 1.17 8.01 -9.91
C ALA A 116 -0.21 7.36 -9.91
N TRP A 117 -0.89 7.37 -8.76
CA TRP A 117 -2.24 6.83 -8.62
C TRP A 117 -3.26 7.58 -9.47
N ILE A 118 -3.26 8.92 -9.50
CA ILE A 118 -4.15 9.71 -10.36
C ILE A 118 -3.93 9.39 -11.84
N SER A 119 -2.66 9.29 -12.26
CA SER A 119 -2.30 8.94 -13.63
C SER A 119 -2.84 7.56 -14.01
N TYR A 120 -2.75 6.60 -13.08
CA TYR A 120 -3.32 5.26 -13.24
C TYR A 120 -4.86 5.29 -13.31
N GLN A 121 -5.52 5.95 -12.35
CA GLN A 121 -6.98 6.05 -12.30
C GLN A 121 -7.54 6.66 -13.60
N GLN A 122 -6.93 7.73 -14.08
CA GLN A 122 -7.31 8.37 -15.34
C GLN A 122 -7.12 7.44 -16.54
N ALA A 123 -5.97 6.76 -16.64
CA ALA A 123 -5.70 5.81 -17.71
C ALA A 123 -6.72 4.65 -17.71
N TYR A 124 -7.05 4.13 -16.53
CA TYR A 124 -8.03 3.07 -16.36
C TYR A 124 -9.42 3.51 -16.84
N HIS A 125 -9.91 4.67 -16.42
CA HIS A 125 -11.22 5.17 -16.88
C HIS A 125 -11.28 5.40 -18.39
N VAL A 126 -10.18 5.87 -19.00
CA VAL A 126 -10.09 6.01 -20.45
C VAL A 126 -10.18 4.66 -21.14
N LEU A 127 -9.46 3.64 -20.67
CA LEU A 127 -9.54 2.28 -21.21
C LEU A 127 -10.95 1.70 -21.05
N LEU A 128 -11.51 1.82 -19.84
CA LEU A 128 -12.86 1.36 -19.53
C LEU A 128 -13.90 2.00 -20.46
N SER A 129 -13.82 3.32 -20.68
CA SER A 129 -14.74 4.02 -21.61
C SER A 129 -14.62 3.54 -23.06
N LYS A 130 -13.40 3.19 -23.52
CA LYS A 130 -13.16 2.68 -24.87
C LYS A 130 -13.74 1.28 -25.03
N GLU A 131 -13.56 0.42 -24.04
CA GLU A 131 -14.13 -0.93 -24.05
C GLU A 131 -15.66 -0.90 -23.96
N PHE A 132 -16.24 -0.04 -23.12
CA PHE A 132 -17.68 0.20 -23.12
C PHE A 132 -18.19 0.77 -24.44
N ALA A 133 -17.43 1.60 -25.16
CA ALA A 133 -17.84 2.07 -26.49
C ALA A 133 -17.77 0.94 -27.55
N ARG A 134 -16.86 -0.02 -27.37
CA ARG A 134 -16.67 -1.16 -28.27
C ARG A 134 -17.73 -2.25 -28.10
N PHE A 135 -18.09 -2.53 -26.85
CA PHE A 135 -18.99 -3.64 -26.47
C PHE A 135 -20.31 -3.21 -25.85
N GLY A 136 -20.52 -1.91 -25.62
CA GLY A 136 -21.75 -1.37 -25.08
C GLY A 136 -22.95 -1.62 -26.00
N PRO A 137 -24.19 -1.50 -25.48
CA PRO A 137 -25.40 -1.75 -26.26
C PRO A 137 -25.37 -0.82 -27.49
N LYS A 138 -25.16 -1.39 -28.68
CA LYS A 138 -25.37 -0.68 -29.93
C LYS A 138 -26.81 -0.20 -29.88
N ARG A 139 -27.01 1.12 -29.73
CA ARG A 139 -28.32 1.74 -29.91
C ARG A 139 -28.65 1.57 -31.39
N ASN A 140 -29.23 0.41 -31.71
CA ASN A 140 -29.77 0.13 -33.03
C ASN A 140 -30.99 1.07 -33.17
N HIS A 141 -30.75 2.31 -33.60
CA HIS A 141 -31.78 3.09 -34.27
C HIS A 141 -31.98 2.51 -35.67
N ALA A 142 -32.39 1.24 -35.72
CA ALA A 142 -32.93 0.65 -36.92
C ALA A 142 -34.39 1.07 -36.97
N SER A 143 -34.66 2.10 -37.76
CA SER A 143 -35.98 2.35 -38.33
C SER A 143 -36.58 1.01 -38.77
N SER A 144 -37.69 0.63 -38.14
CA SER A 144 -38.46 -0.55 -38.48
C SER A 144 -38.97 -0.45 -39.92
N PHE A 145 -38.23 -1.03 -40.86
CA PHE A 145 -38.76 -1.47 -42.14
C PHE A 145 -38.56 -2.98 -42.23
N ILE A 146 -39.70 -3.65 -42.29
CA ILE A 146 -39.89 -5.10 -42.26
C ILE A 146 -39.28 -5.74 -43.50
N HIS A 147 -38.44 -6.76 -43.33
CA HIS A 147 -38.44 -7.91 -44.25
C HIS A 147 -37.94 -9.21 -43.59
N SER A 148 -38.48 -10.32 -44.08
CA SER A 148 -38.62 -11.64 -43.49
C SER A 148 -37.37 -12.54 -43.58
N GLN A 149 -37.25 -13.44 -42.59
CA GLN A 149 -36.59 -14.76 -42.49
C GLN A 149 -35.43 -15.14 -43.44
N HIS A 150 -34.34 -15.74 -42.89
CA HIS A 150 -34.15 -17.22 -42.79
C HIS A 150 -32.75 -17.61 -42.25
N ASN A 151 -32.74 -18.65 -41.39
CA ASN A 151 -31.71 -19.62 -40.99
C ASN A 151 -30.26 -19.28 -40.53
N ALA A 152 -30.02 -19.60 -39.26
CA ALA A 152 -28.93 -20.36 -38.64
C ALA A 152 -27.57 -20.55 -39.36
N HIS A 153 -26.48 -20.18 -38.68
CA HIS A 153 -25.46 -21.13 -38.20
C HIS A 153 -24.67 -20.53 -37.03
N SER A 154 -24.78 -21.21 -35.89
CA SER A 154 -24.00 -21.02 -34.67
C SER A 154 -22.58 -21.55 -34.89
N ASN A 155 -21.56 -20.71 -34.68
CA ASN A 155 -20.26 -21.11 -34.11
C ASN A 155 -19.30 -19.91 -34.03
N ASN A 156 -18.99 -19.47 -32.81
CA ASN A 156 -17.60 -19.37 -32.35
C ASN A 156 -17.56 -18.87 -30.89
N ASN A 157 -17.56 -19.82 -29.96
CA ASN A 157 -17.11 -19.56 -28.59
C ASN A 157 -15.63 -19.92 -28.52
N ASN A 158 -14.74 -18.94 -28.70
CA ASN A 158 -13.37 -19.06 -28.18
C ASN A 158 -12.54 -17.76 -28.10
N SER A 159 -13.09 -16.56 -28.34
CA SER A 159 -12.31 -15.32 -28.27
C SER A 159 -12.39 -14.57 -26.93
N SER A 160 -13.22 -15.03 -25.99
CA SER A 160 -13.50 -14.25 -24.77
C SER A 160 -12.44 -14.38 -23.67
N ASN A 161 -11.50 -15.33 -23.76
CA ASN A 161 -10.57 -15.61 -22.66
C ASN A 161 -9.12 -15.15 -22.90
N GLU A 162 -8.74 -14.79 -24.13
CA GLU A 162 -7.39 -14.25 -24.42
C GLU A 162 -7.32 -12.71 -24.42
N LEU A 163 -8.46 -12.01 -24.49
CA LEU A 163 -8.48 -10.55 -24.62
C LEU A 163 -8.49 -9.77 -23.30
N SER A 164 -8.72 -10.43 -22.15
CA SER A 164 -8.57 -9.75 -20.85
C SER A 164 -7.11 -9.54 -20.46
N GLN A 165 -6.17 -10.31 -21.04
CA GLN A 165 -4.75 -10.22 -20.70
C GLN A 165 -3.95 -9.22 -21.55
N GLN A 166 -4.46 -8.79 -22.71
CA GLN A 166 -3.67 -7.99 -23.66
C GLN A 166 -3.91 -6.47 -23.56
N GLY A 167 -4.88 -6.01 -22.75
CA GLY A 167 -5.35 -4.61 -22.75
C GLY A 167 -4.82 -3.70 -21.65
N CYS A 168 -4.46 -4.25 -20.49
CA CYS A 168 -4.07 -3.45 -19.33
C CYS A 168 -2.62 -3.81 -18.94
N LYS A 169 -1.66 -2.96 -19.30
CA LYS A 169 -0.34 -3.01 -18.66
C LYS A 169 -0.55 -2.92 -17.15
N SER A 170 0.12 -3.79 -16.39
CA SER A 170 -0.08 -3.85 -14.94
C SER A 170 0.33 -2.51 -14.31
N TRP A 171 -0.34 -2.10 -13.21
CA TRP A 171 -0.06 -0.85 -12.50
C TRP A 171 1.45 -0.73 -12.21
N TYR A 172 2.09 -1.84 -11.84
CA TYR A 172 3.52 -1.91 -11.58
C TYR A 172 4.37 -1.52 -12.78
N GLU A 173 4.02 -1.95 -14.00
CA GLU A 173 4.75 -1.54 -15.21
C GLU A 173 4.62 -0.03 -15.47
N HIS A 174 3.44 0.54 -15.17
CA HIS A 174 3.20 1.97 -15.32
C HIS A 174 3.95 2.78 -14.25
N TYR A 175 3.89 2.34 -12.99
CA TYR A 175 4.60 2.94 -11.86
C TYR A 175 6.11 2.83 -12.01
N ALA A 176 6.66 1.65 -12.33
CA ALA A 176 8.09 1.44 -12.57
C ALA A 176 8.61 2.30 -13.74
N LYS A 177 7.78 2.52 -14.76
CA LYS A 177 8.10 3.44 -15.86
C LYS A 177 8.11 4.91 -15.41
N ILE A 178 7.21 5.30 -14.51
CA ILE A 178 7.19 6.67 -13.94
C ILE A 178 8.40 6.88 -13.01
N THR A 179 8.69 5.92 -12.13
CA THR A 179 9.79 6.04 -11.16
C THR A 179 11.17 5.88 -11.81
N SER A 180 11.33 5.09 -12.88
CA SER A 180 12.58 5.01 -13.65
C SER A 180 12.95 6.31 -14.37
N VAL A 181 11.97 7.16 -14.69
CA VAL A 181 12.21 8.51 -15.26
C VAL A 181 12.69 9.50 -14.18
N ILE A 182 12.40 9.24 -12.90
CA ILE A 182 12.74 10.10 -11.76
C ILE A 182 14.08 9.69 -11.10
N GLY A 183 14.66 8.54 -11.49
CA GLY A 183 16.02 8.11 -11.13
C GLY A 183 16.07 7.12 -9.94
N PRO A 184 17.10 6.25 -9.88
CA PRO A 184 17.21 5.20 -8.87
C PRO A 184 17.76 5.78 -7.55
N GLY A 185 16.89 6.37 -6.72
CA GLY A 185 17.30 6.98 -5.45
C GLY A 185 16.33 6.79 -4.28
N PHE A 186 15.19 6.12 -4.46
CA PHE A 186 14.13 6.10 -3.44
C PHE A 186 13.95 4.72 -2.80
N GLY A 187 14.98 4.30 -2.05
CA GLY A 187 14.73 3.55 -0.82
C GLY A 187 14.30 4.57 0.23
N TYR A 188 13.03 4.55 0.62
CA TYR A 188 12.54 5.41 1.70
C TYR A 188 13.34 5.11 2.98
N SER A 189 14.20 6.06 3.38
CA SER A 189 14.83 6.04 4.70
C SER A 189 13.86 6.59 5.74
N PRO A 190 13.66 5.92 6.88
CA PRO A 190 12.64 6.30 7.85
C PRO A 190 13.09 7.56 8.60
N SER A 191 12.40 8.69 8.41
CA SER A 191 12.58 9.85 9.28
C SER A 191 11.75 9.66 10.55
N SER A 192 12.49 9.45 11.63
CA SER A 192 12.14 9.52 13.05
C SER A 192 11.00 10.51 13.39
N ASN A 193 10.09 10.00 14.23
CA ASN A 193 9.07 10.77 14.95
C ASN A 193 9.66 12.04 15.57
N SER A 194 9.14 13.20 15.19
CA SER A 194 9.25 14.42 15.98
C SER A 194 7.95 14.64 16.75
N SER A 195 7.89 14.08 17.95
CA SER A 195 6.89 14.43 18.96
C SER A 195 7.27 15.79 19.56
N SER A 196 6.66 16.86 19.08
CA SER A 196 6.72 18.17 19.74
C SER A 196 5.69 18.22 20.88
N SER A 197 6.15 18.02 22.11
CA SER A 197 5.39 18.38 23.32
C SER A 197 5.83 19.79 23.82
N PRO A 198 4.89 20.65 24.26
CA PRO A 198 5.21 22.01 24.68
C PRO A 198 5.68 22.01 26.13
N THR A 199 6.90 22.49 26.40
CA THR A 199 7.38 22.72 27.76
C THR A 199 7.30 24.21 28.11
N THR A 200 6.52 24.47 29.15
CA THR A 200 6.30 25.70 29.90
C THR A 200 7.61 26.43 30.26
N MET A 201 7.74 27.70 29.87
CA MET A 201 8.79 28.59 30.40
C MET A 201 8.31 29.31 31.66
N THR A 202 8.74 28.81 32.82
CA THR A 202 8.82 29.57 34.06
C THR A 202 10.19 30.24 34.11
N THR A 203 10.26 31.56 33.92
CA THR A 203 11.49 32.35 34.11
C THR A 203 11.41 33.07 35.45
N ALA A 204 12.19 32.60 36.43
CA ALA A 204 12.46 33.30 37.69
C ALA A 204 13.97 33.48 37.88
N GLY A 205 14.39 34.74 37.78
CA GLY A 205 15.53 35.42 38.41
C GLY A 205 16.85 34.68 38.70
N ARG A 206 17.96 35.23 38.19
CA ARG A 206 19.18 35.30 38.98
C ARG A 206 20.05 36.52 38.65
N MET A 207 20.24 37.33 39.69
CA MET A 207 21.18 38.43 39.88
C MET A 207 22.59 38.16 39.32
N THR A 208 23.19 39.22 38.75
CA THR A 208 24.64 39.43 38.82
C THR A 208 24.94 40.88 39.20
N THR A 209 25.91 41.01 40.09
CA THR A 209 26.36 42.20 40.82
C THR A 209 27.68 42.72 40.26
N ALA A 210 27.91 44.03 40.48
CA ALA A 210 29.19 44.77 40.50
C ALA A 210 29.92 44.98 39.16
N GLY A 211 30.51 46.15 38.84
CA GLY A 211 30.65 47.42 39.56
C GLY A 211 31.71 48.31 38.89
N ARG A 212 31.56 49.63 39.09
CA ARG A 212 32.61 50.67 39.18
C ARG A 212 33.41 51.06 37.92
N MET A 213 33.12 52.24 37.39
CA MET A 213 33.91 53.49 37.55
C MET A 213 33.08 54.69 37.11
#